data_AF-A0A9E5HSE4-F1
#
_entry.id   AF-A0A9E5HSE4-F1
#
_cell.length_a   1.000
_cell.length_b   1.000
_cell.length_c   1.000
_cell.angle_alpha   90.00
_cell.angle_beta   90.00
_cell.angle_gamma   90.00
#
_symmetry.space_group_name_H-M   'P 1'
#
loop_
_entity.id
_entity.type
_entity.pdbx_description
1 polymer ?
#
loop_
_entity_poly.entity_id
_entity_poly.type
_entity_poly.pdbx_seq_one_letter_code
_entity_poly.pdbx_strand_id
1 'polypeptide(L)'
;MDAHSRDYISKYNEDGFVSGLKIMSAKEAHDLRNYVQFLEHNHKDGAGGHSLNQFFRVNGHVVIPKLAEVAKTPQILDVIENILGPNLLVWSVELFIKEAG
;
A
#
# COMPACT_ATOMS: atom_id res chain seq x y z
N MET A 1 10.01 -3.36 -23.97
CA MET A 1 8.64 -3.08 -23.50
C MET A 1 7.76 -4.21 -23.97
N ASP A 2 7.25 -5.02 -23.04
CA ASP A 2 6.37 -6.14 -23.38
C ASP A 2 5.00 -5.64 -23.86
N ALA A 3 4.23 -6.49 -24.55
CA ALA A 3 2.92 -6.10 -25.05
C ALA A 3 1.85 -5.96 -23.94
N HIS A 4 2.15 -6.44 -22.72
CA HIS A 4 1.21 -6.44 -21.58
C HIS A 4 1.17 -5.08 -20.87
N SER A 5 2.25 -4.29 -20.96
CA SER A 5 2.34 -2.96 -20.36
C SER A 5 1.44 -1.91 -21.03
N ARG A 6 0.95 -2.13 -22.25
CA ARG A 6 0.03 -1.19 -22.93
C ARG A 6 -1.44 -1.38 -22.56
N ASP A 7 -1.84 -2.56 -22.10
CA ASP A 7 -3.26 -2.89 -21.85
C ASP A 7 -3.79 -2.23 -20.58
N TYR A 8 -3.02 -2.21 -19.50
CA TYR A 8 -3.47 -1.62 -18.23
C TYR A 8 -3.51 -0.08 -18.28
N ILE A 9 -2.66 0.56 -19.09
CA ILE A 9 -2.64 2.03 -19.23
C ILE A 9 -3.89 2.50 -19.97
N SER A 10 -4.30 1.82 -21.06
CA SER A 10 -5.54 2.13 -21.76
C SER A 10 -6.75 1.97 -20.84
N LYS A 11 -6.83 0.85 -20.12
CA LYS A 11 -7.88 0.59 -19.13
C LYS A 11 -7.94 1.66 -18.05
N TYR A 12 -6.79 2.06 -17.51
CA TYR A 12 -6.74 3.15 -16.55
C TYR A 12 -7.26 4.48 -17.12
N ASN A 13 -6.88 4.82 -18.36
CA ASN A 13 -7.32 6.06 -19.01
C ASN A 13 -8.82 6.06 -19.35
N GLU A 14 -9.38 4.90 -19.68
CA GLU A 14 -10.80 4.74 -20.05
C GLU A 14 -11.71 4.62 -18.81
N ASP A 15 -11.34 3.77 -17.85
CA ASP A 15 -12.18 3.38 -16.72
C ASP A 15 -11.85 4.16 -15.44
N GLY A 16 -10.71 4.86 -15.38
CA GLY A 16 -10.20 5.53 -14.18
C GLY A 16 -9.58 4.58 -13.14
N PHE A 17 -9.52 3.27 -13.41
CA PHE A 17 -8.89 2.29 -12.54
C PHE A 17 -8.37 1.07 -13.32
N VAL A 18 -7.47 0.32 -12.70
CA VAL A 18 -7.12 -1.03 -13.14
C VAL A 18 -6.93 -1.92 -11.92
N SER A 19 -7.31 -3.20 -12.03
CA SER A 19 -7.27 -4.17 -10.94
C SER A 19 -6.65 -5.49 -11.38
N GLY A 20 -6.32 -6.37 -10.43
CA GLY A 20 -5.72 -7.68 -10.73
C GLY A 20 -4.22 -7.64 -11.05
N LEU A 21 -3.56 -6.50 -10.87
CA LEU A 21 -2.11 -6.39 -11.01
C LEU A 21 -1.42 -7.10 -9.84
N LYS A 22 -0.53 -8.04 -10.16
CA LYS A 22 0.19 -8.81 -9.14
C LYS A 22 1.36 -8.00 -8.59
N ILE A 23 1.16 -7.40 -7.42
CA ILE A 23 2.18 -6.60 -6.72
C ILE A 23 3.00 -7.43 -5.73
N MET A 24 2.32 -8.28 -4.96
CA MET A 24 2.92 -9.12 -3.93
C MET A 24 2.59 -10.60 -4.20
N SER A 25 3.49 -11.48 -3.77
CA SER A 25 3.17 -12.88 -3.56
C SER A 25 2.21 -13.06 -2.38
N ALA A 26 1.52 -14.20 -2.34
CA ALA A 26 0.66 -14.54 -1.21
C ALA A 26 1.43 -14.57 0.13
N LYS A 27 2.71 -14.97 0.10
CA LYS A 27 3.56 -14.96 1.28
C LYS A 27 3.87 -13.54 1.76
N GLU A 28 4.26 -12.63 0.88
CA GLU A 28 4.54 -11.23 1.24
C GLU A 28 3.29 -10.54 1.80
N ALA A 29 2.13 -10.79 1.19
CA ALA A 29 0.86 -10.29 1.69
C ALA A 29 0.53 -10.83 3.09
N HIS A 30 0.76 -12.13 3.32
CA HIS A 30 0.58 -12.77 4.62
C HIS A 30 1.54 -12.21 5.68
N ASP A 31 2.81 -11.99 5.33
CA ASP A 31 3.82 -11.43 6.23
C ASP A 31 3.47 -9.97 6.61
N LEU A 32 2.99 -9.16 5.65
CA LEU A 32 2.51 -7.80 5.93
C LEU A 32 1.32 -7.82 6.87
N ARG A 33 0.36 -8.74 6.65
CA ARG A 33 -0.79 -8.91 7.54
C ARG A 33 -0.34 -9.27 8.96
N ASN A 34 0.57 -10.23 9.11
CA ASN A 34 1.10 -10.62 10.41
C ASN A 34 1.79 -9.45 11.12
N TYR A 35 2.50 -8.61 10.38
CA TYR A 35 3.12 -7.40 10.93
C TYR A 35 2.07 -6.39 11.43
N VAL A 36 1.01 -6.15 10.68
CA VAL A 36 -0.09 -5.27 11.11
C VAL A 36 -0.75 -5.82 12.38
N GLN A 37 -1.02 -7.12 12.44
CA GLN A 37 -1.61 -7.77 13.63
C GLN A 37 -0.67 -7.75 14.83
N PHE A 38 0.64 -7.86 14.59
CA PHE A 38 1.65 -7.65 15.63
C PHE A 38 1.56 -6.23 16.19
N LEU A 39 1.42 -5.19 15.35
CA LEU A 39 1.23 -3.82 15.82
C LEU A 39 -0.06 -3.68 16.65
N GLU A 40 -1.18 -4.24 16.18
CA GLU A 40 -2.46 -4.23 16.89
C GLU A 40 -2.34 -4.86 18.29
N HIS A 41 -1.62 -5.98 18.40
CA HIS A 41 -1.39 -6.64 19.68
C HIS A 41 -0.51 -5.81 20.63
N ASN A 42 0.62 -5.30 20.14
CA ASN A 42 1.64 -4.66 20.97
C ASN A 42 1.35 -3.19 21.27
N HIS A 43 0.53 -2.53 20.45
CA HIS A 43 0.16 -1.12 20.58
C HIS A 43 -1.35 -0.94 20.75
N LYS A 44 -2.02 -1.91 21.39
CA LYS A 44 -3.47 -1.86 21.67
C LYS A 44 -3.91 -0.56 22.39
N ASP A 45 -3.05 -0.04 23.26
CA ASP A 45 -3.29 1.18 24.05
C ASP A 45 -2.82 2.45 23.32
N GLY A 46 -2.32 2.32 22.08
CA GLY A 46 -1.79 3.41 21.28
C GLY A 46 -0.31 3.72 21.55
N ALA A 47 0.14 4.85 21.02
CA ALA A 47 1.49 5.39 21.20
C ALA A 47 1.48 6.92 21.10
N GLY A 48 2.31 7.61 21.89
CA GLY A 48 2.44 9.07 21.81
C GLY A 48 1.13 9.85 22.05
N GLY A 49 0.19 9.29 22.82
CA GLY A 49 -1.12 9.91 23.09
C GLY A 49 -2.17 9.69 21.99
N HIS A 50 -1.87 8.90 20.96
CA HIS A 50 -2.77 8.59 19.85
C HIS A 50 -3.07 7.10 19.78
N SER A 51 -4.26 6.74 19.29
CA SER A 51 -4.60 5.34 19.05
C SER A 51 -3.84 4.79 17.85
N LEU A 52 -3.61 3.46 17.83
CA LEU A 52 -2.99 2.82 16.67
C LEU A 52 -3.79 3.07 15.38
N ASN A 53 -5.12 3.09 15.47
CA ASN A 53 -5.98 3.39 14.34
C ASN A 53 -5.74 4.78 13.75
N GLN A 54 -5.37 5.79 14.55
CA GLN A 54 -5.02 7.10 14.01
C GLN A 54 -3.76 7.01 13.12
N PHE A 55 -2.75 6.27 13.56
CA PHE A 55 -1.54 6.05 12.76
C PHE A 55 -1.81 5.21 11.49
N PHE A 56 -2.75 4.26 11.55
CA PHE A 56 -3.16 3.49 10.37
C PHE A 56 -3.94 4.32 9.35
N ARG A 57 -4.61 5.39 9.77
CA ARG A 57 -5.49 6.20 8.91
C ARG A 57 -4.88 7.51 8.45
N VAL A 58 -3.75 7.93 9.01
CA VAL A 58 -3.13 9.23 8.68
C VAL A 58 -1.64 9.02 8.46
N ASN A 59 -1.23 8.99 7.19
CA ASN A 59 0.18 8.95 6.77
C ASN A 59 1.01 7.90 7.52
N GLY A 60 0.52 6.66 7.64
CA GLY A 60 1.13 5.64 8.50
C GLY A 60 2.60 5.34 8.17
N HIS A 61 3.00 5.51 6.91
CA HIS A 61 4.39 5.37 6.45
C HIS A 61 5.38 6.35 7.10
N VAL A 62 4.91 7.45 7.70
CA VAL A 62 5.78 8.42 8.40
C VAL A 62 6.30 7.84 9.72
N VAL A 63 5.52 6.98 10.39
CA VAL A 63 5.83 6.44 11.72
C VAL A 63 5.95 4.92 11.76
N ILE A 64 5.49 4.21 10.73
CA ILE A 64 5.56 2.75 10.60
C ILE A 64 6.47 2.42 9.40
N PRO A 65 7.76 2.08 9.64
CA PRO A 65 8.74 1.85 8.56
C PRO A 65 8.29 0.81 7.53
N LYS A 66 7.58 -0.23 7.97
CA LYS A 66 7.10 -1.28 7.07
C LYS A 66 6.13 -0.75 6.02
N LEU A 67 5.29 0.24 6.37
CA LEU A 67 4.36 0.85 5.42
C LEU A 67 5.11 1.71 4.40
N ALA A 68 6.20 2.37 4.81
CA ALA A 68 7.07 3.09 3.88
C ALA A 68 7.80 2.13 2.92
N GLU A 69 8.26 0.98 3.40
CA GLU A 69 8.83 -0.08 2.54
C GLU A 69 7.83 -0.56 1.50
N VAL A 70 6.61 -0.89 1.92
CA VAL A 70 5.55 -1.37 1.02
C VAL A 70 5.20 -0.32 -0.03
N ALA A 71 5.08 0.96 0.34
CA ALA A 71 4.80 2.03 -0.61
C ALA A 71 5.90 2.23 -1.67
N LYS A 72 7.13 1.79 -1.37
CA LYS A 72 8.29 1.84 -2.29
C LYS A 72 8.54 0.52 -3.01
N THR A 73 7.60 -0.42 -2.99
CA THR A 73 7.72 -1.71 -3.69
C THR A 73 7.93 -1.44 -5.20
N PRO A 74 9.01 -1.97 -5.82
CA PRO A 74 9.31 -1.70 -7.23
C PRO A 74 8.14 -2.00 -8.17
N GLN A 75 7.43 -3.10 -7.95
CA GLN A 75 6.26 -3.49 -8.75
C GLN A 75 5.12 -2.46 -8.69
N ILE A 76 4.97 -1.72 -7.58
CA ILE A 76 4.03 -0.60 -7.49
C ILE A 76 4.59 0.58 -8.30
N LEU A 77 5.85 0.94 -8.05
CA LEU A 77 6.48 2.09 -8.69
C LEU A 77 6.55 1.95 -10.21
N ASP A 78 6.88 0.77 -10.73
CA ASP A 78 6.92 0.46 -12.17
C ASP A 78 5.55 0.69 -12.82
N VAL A 79 4.46 0.28 -12.18
CA VAL A 79 3.10 0.50 -12.70
C VAL A 79 2.74 1.98 -12.66
N ILE A 80 2.98 2.66 -11.53
CA ILE A 80 2.58 4.05 -11.34
C ILE A 80 3.44 5.01 -12.18
N GLU A 81 4.74 4.74 -12.36
CA GLU A 81 5.64 5.51 -13.21
C GLU A 81 5.17 5.51 -14.67
N ASN A 82 4.69 4.37 -15.17
CA ASN A 82 4.12 4.28 -16.51
C ASN A 82 2.82 5.09 -16.69
N ILE A 83 2.10 5.37 -15.59
CA ILE A 83 0.84 6.13 -15.61
C ILE A 83 1.09 7.63 -15.39
N LEU A 84 1.89 8.00 -14.38
CA LEU A 84 2.07 9.38 -13.92
C LEU A 84 3.40 10.02 -14.34
N GLY A 85 4.33 9.23 -14.88
CA GLY A 85 5.70 9.64 -15.19
C GLY A 85 6.70 9.39 -14.06
N PRO A 86 7.99 9.70 -14.28
CA PRO A 86 9.10 9.22 -13.46
C PRO A 86 9.26 9.92 -12.10
N ASN A 87 8.62 11.06 -11.89
CA ASN A 87 8.76 11.85 -10.66
C ASN A 87 7.60 11.56 -9.72
N LEU A 88 7.77 10.56 -8.86
CA LEU A 88 6.74 10.09 -7.94
C LEU A 88 6.94 10.60 -6.52
N LEU A 89 5.82 10.93 -5.85
CA LEU A 89 5.76 11.25 -4.43
C LEU A 89 4.70 10.37 -3.76
N VAL A 90 5.09 9.62 -2.73
CA VAL A 90 4.13 8.96 -1.84
C VAL A 90 3.52 10.02 -0.93
N TRP A 91 2.31 10.47 -1.27
CA TRP A 91 1.61 11.52 -0.52
C TRP A 91 0.95 11.01 0.77
N SER A 92 0.35 9.81 0.72
CA SER A 92 -0.32 9.18 1.86
C SER A 92 -0.21 7.65 1.78
N VAL A 93 -0.27 7.00 2.95
CA VAL A 93 -0.45 5.54 3.10
C VAL A 93 -1.43 5.31 4.24
N GLU A 94 -2.52 4.62 3.93
CA GLU A 94 -3.60 4.31 4.86
C GLU A 94 -3.98 2.84 4.79
N LEU A 95 -4.35 2.25 5.94
CA LEU A 95 -4.90 0.90 6.00
C LEU A 95 -6.43 0.95 6.06
N PHE A 96 -7.06 0.11 5.24
CA PHE A 96 -8.50 -0.13 5.23
C PHE A 96 -8.79 -1.49 5.88
N ILE A 97 -8.73 -1.54 7.20
CA ILE A 97 -8.97 -2.76 7.99
C ILE A 97 -10.47 -2.95 8.21
N LYS A 98 -10.95 -4.18 8.04
CA LYS A 98 -12.33 -4.60 8.30
C LYS A 98 -12.30 -5.77 9.25
N GLU A 99 -12.80 -5.55 10.46
CA GLU A 99 -12.98 -6.62 11.45
C GLU A 99 -14.07 -7.60 11.01
N ALA A 100 -14.00 -8.83 11.53
CA ALA A 100 -15.08 -9.79 11.36
C ALA A 100 -16.38 -9.25 11.98
N GLY A 101 -17.50 -9.42 11.27
CA GLY A 101 -18.84 -8.98 11.66
C GLY A 101 -19.92 -9.72 10.90
#